data_AF-A0A1H7XAY8-F1
#
_entry.id   AF-A0A1H7XAY8-F1
#
_cell.length_a   1.000
_cell.length_b   1.000
_cell.length_c   1.000
_cell.angle_alpha   90.00
_cell.angle_beta   90.00
_cell.angle_gamma   90.00
#
_symmetry.space_group_name_H-M   'P 1'
#
loop_
_entity.id
_entity.type
_entity.pdbx_description
1 polymer ?
#
loop_
_entity_poly.entity_id
_entity_poly.type
_entity_poly.pdbx_seq_one_letter_code
_entity_poly.pdbx_strand_id
1 'polypeptide(L)'
;MRITLSDLNTKDLATLVQRTITTSDLGKYAVISNHPLLSELKKVYTEYDAVYTKSTYSGKGTDVASADRDRDVSFRALKNFLDGYRKMPSLSNYQFAEDLYQIFKLYDLSLDKMSYSSQTAQMKKLIEDLEKPENIQKLNALSLLPAFNEMKSKQDVFEQIFAEQAGANANLRNMKSASSIRKDLEKALRSYINFITVMKDVTGWELFYADINELVKAAKNSTVADHEKK
;
A
#
# COMPACT_ATOMS: atom_id res chain seq x y z
N MET A 1 -37.55 1.77 11.18
CA MET A 1 -36.56 1.95 10.08
C MET A 1 -36.02 0.60 9.60
N ARG A 2 -36.03 0.29 8.30
CA ARG A 2 -35.43 -0.95 7.75
C ARG A 2 -34.32 -0.60 6.74
N ILE A 3 -33.09 -1.03 7.01
CA ILE A 3 -31.93 -0.86 6.12
C ILE A 3 -30.97 -2.03 6.27
N THR A 4 -30.39 -2.47 5.16
CA THR A 4 -29.32 -3.47 5.12
C THR A 4 -27.98 -2.75 5.03
N LEU A 5 -27.35 -2.47 6.18
CA LEU A 5 -26.12 -1.67 6.25
C LEU A 5 -24.93 -2.25 5.47
N SER A 6 -24.89 -3.57 5.29
CA SER A 6 -23.86 -4.25 4.50
C SER A 6 -23.90 -3.90 3.01
N ASP A 7 -25.05 -3.44 2.51
CA ASP A 7 -25.23 -3.09 1.10
C ASP A 7 -24.71 -1.67 0.80
N LEU A 8 -24.49 -0.85 1.83
CA LEU A 8 -23.90 0.47 1.68
C LEU A 8 -22.41 0.35 1.36
N ASN A 9 -21.94 1.07 0.35
CA ASN A 9 -20.50 1.18 0.12
C ASN A 9 -19.82 1.90 1.31
N THR A 10 -18.49 1.87 1.34
CA THR A 10 -17.69 2.43 2.44
C THR A 10 -17.94 3.92 2.70
N LYS A 11 -18.14 4.71 1.64
CA LYS A 11 -18.40 6.16 1.75
C LYS A 11 -19.84 6.46 2.14
N ASP A 12 -20.79 5.70 1.63
CA ASP A 12 -22.21 5.86 1.97
C ASP A 12 -22.49 5.51 3.42
N LEU A 13 -21.85 4.43 3.93
CA LEU A 13 -21.92 4.09 5.35
C LEU A 13 -21.33 5.21 6.22
N ALA A 14 -20.15 5.74 5.86
CA ALA A 14 -19.56 6.88 6.57
C ALA A 14 -20.53 8.08 6.61
N THR A 15 -21.07 8.44 5.45
CA THR A 15 -21.96 9.59 5.28
C THR A 15 -23.25 9.44 6.09
N LEU A 16 -23.87 8.25 6.07
CA LEU A 16 -25.07 7.98 6.87
C LEU A 16 -24.78 8.14 8.36
N VAL A 17 -23.67 7.57 8.85
CA VAL A 17 -23.30 7.66 10.28
C VAL A 17 -23.01 9.11 10.66
N GLN A 18 -22.24 9.84 9.86
CA GLN A 18 -21.91 11.24 10.13
C GLN A 18 -23.17 12.10 10.23
N ARG A 19 -24.09 11.99 9.26
CA ARG A 19 -25.36 12.72 9.27
C ARG A 19 -26.22 12.33 10.47
N THR A 20 -26.25 11.05 10.82
CA THR A 20 -26.96 10.55 12.02
C THR A 20 -26.40 11.20 13.29
N ILE A 21 -25.07 11.19 13.47
CA ILE A 21 -24.40 11.83 14.61
C ILE A 21 -24.69 13.34 14.65
N THR A 22 -24.54 14.02 13.51
CA THR A 22 -24.79 15.47 13.41
C THR A 22 -26.22 15.80 13.83
N THR A 23 -27.22 15.12 13.28
CA THR A 23 -28.63 15.35 13.64
C THR A 23 -28.89 15.14 15.13
N SER A 24 -28.27 14.13 15.73
CA SER A 24 -28.38 13.87 17.18
C SER A 24 -27.68 14.94 18.04
N ASP A 25 -26.63 15.57 17.53
CA ASP A 25 -25.84 16.58 18.24
C ASP A 25 -26.34 18.01 18.10
N LEU A 26 -27.31 18.28 17.22
CA LEU A 26 -27.88 19.62 17.02
C LEU A 26 -28.56 20.20 18.28
N GLY A 27 -28.70 19.42 19.36
CA GLY A 27 -29.37 19.85 20.59
C GLY A 27 -30.88 20.05 20.43
N LYS A 28 -31.44 19.75 19.25
CA LYS A 28 -32.86 19.87 18.90
C LYS A 28 -33.74 18.93 19.74
N TYR A 29 -33.19 17.80 20.19
CA TYR A 29 -33.94 16.74 20.86
C TYR A 29 -33.30 16.35 22.19
N ALA A 30 -33.88 16.81 23.31
CA ALA A 30 -33.35 16.52 24.65
C ALA A 30 -33.30 15.02 24.98
N VAL A 31 -34.18 14.22 24.37
CA VAL A 31 -34.30 12.78 24.60
C VAL A 31 -33.06 11.96 24.22
N ILE A 32 -32.20 12.51 23.35
CA ILE A 32 -30.98 11.82 22.88
C ILE A 32 -29.69 12.45 23.40
N SER A 33 -29.79 13.56 24.12
CA SER A 33 -28.65 14.25 24.72
C SER A 33 -27.86 13.32 25.62
N ASN A 34 -26.55 13.20 25.38
CA ASN A 34 -25.62 12.36 26.14
C ASN A 34 -25.99 10.87 26.20
N HIS A 35 -26.77 10.35 25.24
CA HIS A 35 -27.16 8.95 25.24
C HIS A 35 -25.96 8.01 25.02
N PRO A 36 -25.78 6.93 25.82
CA PRO A 36 -24.61 6.04 25.71
C PRO A 36 -24.40 5.44 24.30
N LEU A 37 -25.48 5.08 23.61
CA LEU A 37 -25.38 4.54 22.24
C LEU A 37 -24.90 5.58 21.22
N LEU A 38 -25.19 6.87 21.43
CA LEU A 38 -24.66 7.95 20.58
C LEU A 38 -23.15 8.12 20.83
N SER A 39 -22.73 8.08 22.10
CA SER A 39 -21.30 8.14 22.46
C SER A 39 -20.50 6.98 21.87
N GLU A 40 -21.04 5.75 21.92
CA GLU A 40 -20.38 4.60 21.28
C GLU A 40 -20.35 4.73 19.76
N LEU A 41 -21.45 5.17 19.12
CA LEU A 41 -21.49 5.39 17.68
C LEU A 41 -20.44 6.41 17.23
N LYS A 42 -20.27 7.51 17.97
CA LYS A 42 -19.23 8.52 17.72
C LYS A 42 -17.83 7.92 17.82
N LYS A 43 -17.55 7.17 18.89
CA LYS A 43 -16.24 6.54 19.11
C LYS A 43 -15.87 5.62 17.95
N VAL A 44 -16.77 4.72 17.57
CA VAL A 44 -16.52 3.77 16.47
C VAL A 44 -16.46 4.49 15.12
N TYR A 45 -17.27 5.54 14.92
CA TYR A 45 -17.19 6.36 13.72
C TYR A 45 -15.84 7.06 13.58
N THR A 46 -15.25 7.59 14.65
CA THR A 46 -13.89 8.17 14.60
C THR A 46 -12.84 7.15 14.16
N GLU A 47 -12.92 5.91 14.65
CA GLU A 47 -12.01 4.83 14.21
C GLU A 47 -12.21 4.50 12.71
N TYR A 48 -13.45 4.55 12.21
CA TYR A 48 -13.77 4.31 10.81
C TYR A 48 -13.37 5.47 9.89
N ASP A 49 -13.66 6.71 10.29
CA ASP A 49 -13.39 7.93 9.54
C ASP A 49 -11.87 8.09 9.26
N ALA A 50 -11.04 7.65 10.21
CA ALA A 50 -9.59 7.63 10.05
C ALA A 50 -9.07 6.65 8.98
N VAL A 51 -9.87 5.68 8.53
CA VAL A 51 -9.39 4.58 7.67
C VAL A 51 -10.22 4.30 6.42
N TYR A 52 -11.46 4.78 6.32
CA TYR A 52 -12.38 4.38 5.24
C TYR A 52 -11.96 4.89 3.84
N THR A 53 -11.10 5.91 3.79
CA THR A 53 -10.48 6.44 2.56
C THR A 53 -9.05 5.92 2.33
N LYS A 54 -8.53 5.09 3.23
CA LYS A 54 -7.15 4.61 3.21
C LYS A 54 -6.89 3.68 2.01
N SER A 55 -5.72 3.84 1.40
CA SER A 55 -5.25 2.91 0.37
C SER A 55 -4.88 1.54 1.00
N THR A 56 -5.27 0.45 0.34
CA THR A 56 -4.99 -0.92 0.80
C THR A 56 -3.53 -1.34 0.62
N TYR A 57 -2.79 -0.62 -0.21
CA TYR A 57 -1.36 -0.80 -0.48
C TYR A 57 -0.69 0.57 -0.59
N SER A 58 0.63 0.61 -0.42
CA SER A 58 1.43 1.85 -0.42
C SER A 58 1.52 2.59 -1.76
N GLY A 59 0.98 2.03 -2.85
CA GLY A 59 1.12 2.57 -4.21
C GLY A 59 2.51 2.38 -4.84
N LYS A 60 3.56 2.14 -4.04
CA LYS A 60 4.98 2.04 -4.48
C LYS A 60 5.34 0.80 -5.30
N GLY A 61 4.39 -0.05 -5.66
CA GLY A 61 4.68 -1.29 -6.41
C GLY A 61 5.28 -1.02 -7.79
N THR A 62 4.81 0.03 -8.46
CA THR A 62 5.36 0.48 -9.76
C THR A 62 6.79 0.98 -9.62
N ASP A 63 7.08 1.71 -8.55
CA ASP A 63 8.40 2.29 -8.31
C ASP A 63 9.43 1.20 -8.03
N VAL A 64 9.07 0.21 -7.20
CA VAL A 64 9.92 -0.97 -6.93
C VAL A 64 10.22 -1.72 -8.23
N ALA A 65 9.19 -1.98 -9.05
CA ALA A 65 9.37 -2.70 -10.31
C ALA A 65 10.19 -1.91 -11.34
N SER A 66 10.12 -0.57 -11.32
CA SER A 66 10.95 0.27 -12.18
C SER A 66 12.41 0.24 -11.73
N ALA A 67 12.68 0.42 -10.44
CA ALA A 67 14.02 0.39 -9.88
C ALA A 67 14.71 -0.98 -10.09
N ASP A 68 13.94 -2.06 -9.96
CA ASP A 68 14.39 -3.42 -10.26
C ASP A 68 14.82 -3.57 -11.73
N ARG A 69 13.98 -3.10 -12.66
CA ARG A 69 14.31 -3.11 -14.08
C ARG A 69 15.59 -2.32 -14.38
N ASP A 70 15.76 -1.15 -13.77
CA ASP A 70 16.95 -0.33 -14.00
C ASP A 70 18.22 -1.03 -13.51
N ARG A 71 18.15 -1.65 -12.33
CA ARG A 71 19.22 -2.52 -11.83
C ARG A 71 19.52 -3.66 -12.80
N ASP A 72 18.51 -4.39 -13.27
CA ASP A 72 18.69 -5.51 -14.21
C ASP A 72 19.36 -5.08 -15.51
N VAL A 73 18.98 -3.91 -16.04
CA VAL A 73 19.57 -3.34 -17.24
C VAL A 73 21.06 -3.07 -17.02
N SER A 74 21.43 -2.46 -15.89
CA SER A 74 22.84 -2.16 -15.59
C SER A 74 23.70 -3.41 -15.40
N PHE A 75 23.18 -4.42 -14.69
CA PHE A 75 23.83 -5.72 -14.56
C PHE A 75 24.06 -6.40 -15.92
N ARG A 76 23.00 -6.48 -16.75
CA ARG A 76 23.09 -7.07 -18.08
C ARG A 76 24.06 -6.33 -18.98
N ALA A 77 24.10 -5.00 -18.93
CA ALA A 77 25.00 -4.19 -19.74
C ALA A 77 26.47 -4.55 -19.45
N LEU A 78 26.88 -4.55 -18.18
CA LEU A 78 28.23 -4.93 -17.77
C LEU A 78 28.55 -6.39 -18.12
N LYS A 79 27.65 -7.32 -17.78
CA LYS A 79 27.80 -8.75 -18.09
C LYS A 79 28.01 -8.99 -19.58
N ASN A 80 27.19 -8.38 -20.42
CA ASN A 80 27.22 -8.56 -21.88
C ASN A 80 28.49 -7.94 -22.47
N PHE A 81 28.94 -6.79 -21.96
CA PHE A 81 30.23 -6.21 -22.36
C PHE A 81 31.37 -7.17 -22.08
N LEU A 82 31.46 -7.69 -20.85
CA LEU A 82 32.50 -8.63 -20.45
C LEU A 82 32.46 -9.92 -21.28
N ASP A 83 31.27 -10.48 -21.53
CA ASP A 83 31.12 -11.69 -22.35
C ASP A 83 31.54 -11.48 -23.82
N GLY A 84 31.30 -10.29 -24.37
CA GLY A 84 31.75 -9.93 -25.71
C GLY A 84 33.26 -9.71 -25.77
N TYR A 85 33.79 -8.87 -24.86
CA TYR A 85 35.18 -8.43 -24.89
C TYR A 85 36.17 -9.57 -24.63
N ARG A 86 35.85 -10.49 -23.72
CA ARG A 86 36.71 -11.65 -23.41
C ARG A 86 36.95 -12.58 -24.60
N LYS A 87 36.08 -12.54 -25.63
CA LYS A 87 36.18 -13.35 -26.86
C LYS A 87 37.03 -12.70 -27.95
N MET A 88 37.69 -11.58 -27.67
CA MET A 88 38.51 -10.83 -28.61
C MET A 88 40.01 -10.91 -28.22
N PRO A 89 40.68 -12.06 -28.43
CA PRO A 89 42.06 -12.27 -27.97
C PRO A 89 43.09 -11.35 -28.63
N SER A 90 42.74 -10.69 -29.73
CA SER A 90 43.56 -9.68 -30.40
C SER A 90 43.52 -8.30 -29.73
N LEU A 91 42.57 -8.05 -28.82
CA LEU A 91 42.46 -6.78 -28.09
C LEU A 91 43.25 -6.81 -26.79
N SER A 92 43.81 -5.66 -26.43
CA SER A 92 44.43 -5.47 -25.12
C SER A 92 43.44 -5.76 -24.00
N ASN A 93 43.93 -6.30 -22.89
CA ASN A 93 43.15 -6.53 -21.67
C ASN A 93 41.98 -7.53 -21.82
N TYR A 94 41.90 -8.33 -22.90
CA TYR A 94 40.83 -9.33 -23.03
C TYR A 94 40.79 -10.32 -21.85
N GLN A 95 41.96 -10.68 -21.30
CA GLN A 95 42.07 -11.55 -20.13
C GLN A 95 41.51 -10.89 -18.87
N PHE A 96 41.60 -9.56 -18.73
CA PHE A 96 40.94 -8.86 -17.63
C PHE A 96 39.42 -8.94 -17.73
N ALA A 97 38.87 -8.90 -18.95
CA ALA A 97 37.45 -9.11 -19.16
C ALA A 97 37.03 -10.56 -18.83
N GLU A 98 37.85 -11.56 -19.20
CA GLU A 98 37.63 -12.96 -18.81
C GLU A 98 37.62 -13.12 -17.29
N ASP A 99 38.62 -12.58 -16.59
CA ASP A 99 38.73 -12.67 -15.14
C ASP A 99 37.51 -12.06 -14.44
N LEU A 100 37.08 -10.86 -14.86
CA LEU A 100 35.90 -10.21 -14.32
C LEU A 100 34.62 -10.98 -14.67
N TYR A 101 34.53 -11.55 -15.88
CA TYR A 101 33.38 -12.37 -16.28
C TYR A 101 33.23 -13.64 -15.43
N GLN A 102 34.35 -14.25 -15.01
CA GLN A 102 34.30 -15.40 -14.10
C GLN A 102 33.73 -15.03 -12.72
N ILE A 103 33.93 -13.79 -12.25
CA ILE A 103 33.28 -13.30 -11.03
C ILE A 103 31.76 -13.21 -11.24
N PHE A 104 31.30 -12.67 -12.36
CA PHE A 104 29.86 -12.66 -12.69
C PHE A 104 29.28 -14.08 -12.75
N LYS A 105 30.04 -15.04 -13.27
CA LYS A 105 29.64 -16.45 -13.34
C LYS A 105 29.53 -17.10 -11.95
N LEU A 106 30.40 -16.73 -11.00
CA LEU A 106 30.36 -17.21 -9.62
C LEU A 106 29.03 -16.87 -8.93
N TYR A 107 28.48 -15.68 -9.21
CA TYR A 107 27.24 -15.17 -8.61
C TYR A 107 25.98 -15.40 -9.44
N ASP A 108 26.06 -16.28 -10.45
CA ASP A 108 25.02 -16.60 -11.44
C ASP A 108 24.85 -15.54 -12.54
N LEU A 109 25.02 -15.97 -13.79
CA LEU A 109 24.81 -15.14 -14.98
C LEU A 109 23.33 -14.79 -15.20
N SER A 110 22.39 -15.43 -14.51
CA SER A 110 20.95 -15.17 -14.53
C SER A 110 20.45 -14.47 -13.26
N LEU A 111 21.33 -13.81 -12.51
CA LEU A 111 21.02 -13.04 -11.31
C LEU A 111 19.85 -12.06 -11.52
N ASP A 112 19.72 -11.47 -12.71
CA ASP A 112 18.62 -10.56 -13.12
C ASP A 112 17.24 -11.23 -13.24
N LYS A 113 17.13 -12.54 -13.00
CA LYS A 113 15.86 -13.29 -13.06
C LYS A 113 15.45 -13.84 -11.71
N MET A 114 16.22 -13.55 -10.66
CA MET A 114 15.96 -14.06 -9.32
C MET A 114 14.84 -13.27 -8.64
N SER A 115 14.35 -13.80 -7.51
CA SER A 115 13.51 -13.00 -6.62
C SER A 115 14.27 -11.77 -6.10
N TYR A 116 13.58 -10.69 -5.75
CA TYR A 116 14.18 -9.47 -5.21
C TYR A 116 15.16 -9.71 -4.05
N SER A 117 14.81 -10.62 -3.15
CA SER A 117 15.65 -10.98 -2.00
C SER A 117 16.93 -11.70 -2.44
N SER A 118 16.76 -12.76 -3.25
CA SER A 118 17.88 -13.53 -3.78
C SER A 118 18.82 -12.69 -4.64
N GLN A 119 18.25 -11.87 -5.53
CA GLN A 119 18.99 -10.97 -6.40
C GLN A 119 19.79 -9.95 -5.60
N THR A 120 19.18 -9.31 -4.59
CA THR A 120 19.86 -8.36 -3.71
C THR A 120 21.03 -9.01 -2.98
N ALA A 121 20.83 -10.21 -2.43
CA ALA A 121 21.89 -10.95 -1.75
C ALA A 121 23.07 -11.26 -2.68
N GLN A 122 22.80 -11.74 -3.90
CA GLN A 122 23.84 -12.05 -4.88
C GLN A 122 24.53 -10.77 -5.40
N MET A 123 23.77 -9.70 -5.67
CA MET A 123 24.29 -8.44 -6.19
C MET A 123 25.27 -7.80 -5.21
N LYS A 124 24.96 -7.81 -3.90
CA LYS A 124 25.88 -7.30 -2.87
C LYS A 124 27.21 -8.05 -2.86
N LYS A 125 27.17 -9.38 -2.92
CA LYS A 125 28.39 -10.20 -2.94
C LYS A 125 29.20 -10.02 -4.23
N LEU A 126 28.52 -9.89 -5.37
CA LEU A 126 29.15 -9.52 -6.63
C LEU A 126 29.84 -8.15 -6.54
N ILE A 127 29.17 -7.14 -6.00
CA ILE A 127 29.73 -5.81 -5.80
C ILE A 127 30.97 -5.87 -4.89
N GLU A 128 30.88 -6.54 -3.73
CA GLU A 128 32.01 -6.70 -2.80
C GLU A 128 33.23 -7.34 -3.47
N ASP A 129 33.04 -8.35 -4.32
CA ASP A 129 34.14 -8.97 -5.06
C ASP A 129 34.72 -8.06 -6.14
N LEU A 130 33.88 -7.31 -6.85
CA LEU A 130 34.32 -6.34 -7.87
C LEU A 130 35.04 -5.14 -7.24
N GLU A 131 34.76 -4.81 -5.98
CA GLU A 131 35.42 -3.75 -5.21
C GLU A 131 36.82 -4.14 -4.72
N LYS A 132 37.22 -5.40 -4.82
CA LYS A 132 38.57 -5.82 -4.48
C LYS A 132 39.59 -5.05 -5.33
N PRO A 133 40.73 -4.59 -4.75
CA PRO A 133 41.68 -3.72 -5.44
C PRO A 133 42.13 -4.23 -6.82
N GLU A 134 42.38 -5.53 -6.93
CA GLU A 134 42.76 -6.19 -8.18
C GLU A 134 41.66 -6.13 -9.26
N ASN A 135 40.40 -6.16 -8.87
CA ASN A 135 39.27 -6.10 -9.80
C ASN A 135 38.93 -4.66 -10.17
N ILE A 136 39.09 -3.70 -9.25
CA ILE A 136 39.03 -2.27 -9.54
C ILE A 136 40.10 -1.86 -10.56
N GLN A 137 41.32 -2.40 -10.47
CA GLN A 137 42.37 -2.17 -11.46
C GLN A 137 41.95 -2.68 -12.85
N LYS A 138 41.37 -3.88 -12.93
CA LYS A 138 40.85 -4.46 -14.18
C LYS A 138 39.69 -3.64 -14.76
N LEU A 139 38.75 -3.22 -13.91
CA LEU A 139 37.63 -2.35 -14.32
C LEU A 139 38.13 -1.01 -14.88
N ASN A 140 39.16 -0.41 -14.28
CA ASN A 140 39.79 0.81 -14.82
C ASN A 140 40.48 0.56 -16.16
N ALA A 141 41.24 -0.54 -16.29
CA ALA A 141 41.93 -0.90 -17.52
C ALA A 141 40.97 -1.18 -18.70
N LEU A 142 39.71 -1.50 -18.42
CA LEU A 142 38.63 -1.66 -19.40
C LEU A 142 37.70 -0.44 -19.50
N SER A 143 37.97 0.65 -18.76
CA SER A 143 37.11 1.84 -18.68
C SER A 143 35.68 1.55 -18.18
N LEU A 144 35.49 0.52 -17.36
CA LEU A 144 34.20 0.06 -16.83
C LEU A 144 33.86 0.61 -15.44
N LEU A 145 34.77 1.33 -14.78
CA LEU A 145 34.51 1.87 -13.44
C LEU A 145 33.24 2.74 -13.36
N PRO A 146 32.93 3.63 -14.33
CA PRO A 146 31.68 4.38 -14.31
C PRO A 146 30.43 3.49 -14.36
N ALA A 147 30.42 2.49 -15.25
CA ALA A 147 29.30 1.56 -15.40
C ALA A 147 29.13 0.67 -14.16
N PHE A 148 30.23 0.27 -13.52
CA PHE A 148 30.20 -0.43 -12.24
C PHE A 148 29.57 0.42 -11.13
N ASN A 149 29.99 1.68 -11.01
CA ASN A 149 29.41 2.60 -10.02
C ASN A 149 27.92 2.88 -10.28
N GLU A 150 27.50 2.94 -11.55
CA GLU A 150 26.09 3.07 -11.91
C GLU A 150 25.28 1.83 -11.48
N MET A 151 25.80 0.62 -11.71
CA MET A 151 25.16 -0.63 -11.26
C MET A 151 25.00 -0.66 -9.73
N LYS A 152 26.04 -0.25 -8.98
CA LYS A 152 25.98 -0.13 -7.52
C LYS A 152 24.90 0.86 -7.09
N SER A 153 24.89 2.06 -7.66
CA SER A 153 23.91 3.08 -7.33
C SER A 153 22.47 2.61 -7.58
N LYS A 154 22.23 1.87 -8.67
CA LYS A 154 20.90 1.30 -8.96
C LYS A 154 20.50 0.19 -7.98
N GLN A 155 21.45 -0.61 -7.49
CA GLN A 155 21.20 -1.55 -6.40
C GLN A 155 20.79 -0.82 -5.11
N ASP A 156 21.49 0.26 -4.74
CA ASP A 156 21.18 1.04 -3.53
C ASP A 156 19.80 1.71 -3.64
N VAL A 157 19.47 2.28 -4.80
CA VAL A 157 18.16 2.89 -5.08
C VAL A 157 17.04 1.86 -4.96
N PHE A 158 17.23 0.66 -5.51
CA PHE A 158 16.26 -0.42 -5.38
C PHE A 158 16.02 -0.77 -3.89
N GLU A 159 17.08 -0.93 -3.10
CA GLU A 159 16.94 -1.26 -1.67
C GLU A 159 16.23 -0.17 -0.88
N GLN A 160 16.52 1.09 -1.17
CA GLN A 160 15.84 2.22 -0.54
C GLN A 160 14.33 2.19 -0.84
N ILE A 161 13.95 2.08 -2.11
CA ILE A 161 12.53 2.08 -2.52
C ILE A 161 11.81 0.84 -1.96
N PHE A 162 12.46 -0.32 -1.95
CA PHE A 162 11.92 -1.54 -1.36
C PHE A 162 11.69 -1.39 0.15
N ALA A 163 12.65 -0.81 0.89
CA ALA A 163 12.52 -0.54 2.32
C ALA A 163 11.39 0.46 2.61
N GLU A 164 11.27 1.52 1.80
CA GLU A 164 10.16 2.48 1.89
C GLU A 164 8.80 1.80 1.67
N GLN A 165 8.70 0.91 0.69
CA GLN A 165 7.47 0.15 0.45
C GLN A 165 7.14 -0.76 1.65
N ALA A 166 8.14 -1.47 2.18
CA ALA A 166 7.98 -2.35 3.33
C ALA A 166 7.52 -1.57 4.57
N GLY A 167 8.14 -0.42 4.85
CA GLY A 167 7.77 0.48 5.94
C GLY A 167 6.35 1.04 5.77
N ALA A 168 6.01 1.52 4.58
CA ALA A 168 4.66 1.99 4.27
C ALA A 168 3.62 0.88 4.47
N ASN A 169 3.87 -0.32 3.95
CA ASN A 169 2.97 -1.46 4.10
C ASN A 169 2.86 -1.93 5.57
N ALA A 170 3.93 -1.89 6.35
CA ALA A 170 3.90 -2.20 7.78
C ALA A 170 2.99 -1.23 8.55
N ASN A 171 3.10 0.08 8.27
CA ASN A 171 2.20 1.09 8.82
C ASN A 171 0.74 0.81 8.44
N LEU A 172 0.47 0.40 7.19
CA LEU A 172 -0.88 0.03 6.78
C LEU A 172 -1.42 -1.19 7.57
N ARG A 173 -0.57 -2.16 7.93
CA ARG A 173 -0.95 -3.40 8.64
C ARG A 173 -1.11 -3.25 10.15
N ASN A 174 -0.44 -2.27 10.77
CA ASN A 174 -0.59 -1.99 12.21
C ASN A 174 -1.93 -1.33 12.56
N MET A 175 -2.67 -0.83 11.58
CA MET A 175 -4.03 -0.33 11.82
C MET A 175 -5.00 -1.51 11.91
N LYS A 176 -5.99 -1.44 12.80
CA LYS A 176 -7.11 -2.41 12.87
C LYS A 176 -7.64 -2.68 11.45
N SER A 177 -7.93 -3.94 11.14
CA SER A 177 -8.37 -4.30 9.79
C SER A 177 -9.63 -3.52 9.42
N ALA A 178 -9.66 -2.95 8.21
CA ALA A 178 -10.80 -2.16 7.73
C ALA A 178 -12.12 -2.96 7.82
N SER A 179 -12.05 -4.28 7.63
CA SER A 179 -13.18 -5.20 7.78
C SER A 179 -13.70 -5.28 9.22
N SER A 180 -12.82 -5.29 10.23
CA SER A 180 -13.26 -5.27 11.64
C SER A 180 -13.90 -3.95 11.99
N ILE A 181 -13.25 -2.84 11.65
CA ILE A 181 -13.75 -1.48 11.96
C ILE A 181 -15.11 -1.25 11.29
N ARG A 182 -15.28 -1.71 10.04
CA ARG A 182 -16.58 -1.64 9.36
C ARG A 182 -17.67 -2.42 10.10
N LYS A 183 -17.39 -3.66 10.52
CA LYS A 183 -18.37 -4.48 11.26
C LYS A 183 -18.76 -3.84 12.59
N ASP A 184 -17.79 -3.28 13.30
CA ASP A 184 -18.03 -2.56 14.55
C ASP A 184 -18.94 -1.36 14.31
N LEU A 185 -18.70 -0.59 13.24
CA LEU A 185 -19.53 0.56 12.85
C LEU A 185 -20.96 0.15 12.48
N GLU A 186 -21.12 -0.88 11.66
CA GLU A 186 -22.43 -1.41 11.29
C GLU A 186 -23.21 -1.89 12.52
N LYS A 187 -22.53 -2.54 13.47
CA LYS A 187 -23.14 -2.98 14.73
C LYS A 187 -23.58 -1.80 15.59
N ALA A 188 -22.71 -0.81 15.78
CA ALA A 188 -23.03 0.39 16.57
C ALA A 188 -24.22 1.17 15.96
N LEU A 189 -24.18 1.41 14.64
CA LEU A 189 -25.25 2.11 13.94
C LEU A 189 -26.57 1.33 13.99
N ARG A 190 -26.53 0.01 13.83
CA ARG A 190 -27.73 -0.85 13.92
C ARG A 190 -28.35 -0.79 15.31
N SER A 191 -27.55 -0.90 16.36
CA SER A 191 -28.04 -0.76 17.74
C SER A 191 -28.69 0.59 17.96
N TYR A 192 -28.08 1.67 17.45
CA TYR A 192 -28.61 3.02 17.58
C TYR A 192 -29.95 3.21 16.84
N ILE A 193 -30.04 2.79 15.57
CA ILE A 193 -31.26 2.88 14.77
C ILE A 193 -32.39 2.01 15.36
N ASN A 194 -32.05 0.81 15.87
CA ASN A 194 -33.03 -0.07 16.50
C ASN A 194 -33.61 0.56 17.76
N PHE A 195 -32.75 1.15 18.61
CA PHE A 195 -33.19 1.88 19.78
C PHE A 195 -34.17 3.00 19.41
N ILE A 196 -33.81 3.87 18.46
CA ILE A 196 -34.71 4.96 18.01
C ILE A 196 -36.01 4.41 17.43
N THR A 197 -35.97 3.27 16.73
CA THR A 197 -37.16 2.61 16.20
C THR A 197 -38.10 2.12 17.31
N VAL A 198 -37.56 1.60 18.42
CA VAL A 198 -38.35 1.18 19.58
C VAL A 198 -38.96 2.39 20.29
N MET A 199 -38.23 3.51 20.36
CA MET A 199 -38.69 4.71 21.06
C MET A 199 -39.70 5.56 20.26
N LYS A 200 -40.02 5.19 19.01
CA LYS A 200 -40.80 6.04 18.09
C LYS A 200 -42.18 6.47 18.59
N ASP A 201 -42.81 5.67 19.47
CA ASP A 201 -44.15 5.91 20.01
C ASP A 201 -44.09 6.47 21.46
N VAL A 202 -42.88 6.80 21.95
CA VAL A 202 -42.65 7.42 23.26
C VAL A 202 -42.66 8.94 23.08
N THR A 203 -43.41 9.64 23.94
CA THR A 203 -43.52 11.11 23.92
C THR A 203 -42.15 11.79 23.83
N GLY A 204 -41.97 12.65 22.83
CA GLY A 204 -40.75 13.43 22.61
C GLY A 204 -39.75 12.81 21.63
N TRP A 205 -40.01 11.59 21.15
CA TRP A 205 -39.14 10.88 20.20
C TRP A 205 -39.63 10.92 18.76
N GLU A 206 -40.87 11.32 18.51
CA GLU A 206 -41.55 11.17 17.23
C GLU A 206 -40.83 11.94 16.11
N LEU A 207 -40.48 13.20 16.39
CA LEU A 207 -39.76 14.07 15.46
C LEU A 207 -38.31 13.61 15.24
N PHE A 208 -37.65 13.14 16.30
CA PHE A 208 -36.30 12.61 16.19
C PHE A 208 -36.28 11.33 15.35
N TYR A 209 -37.22 10.41 15.60
CA TYR A 209 -37.42 9.23 14.77
C TYR A 209 -37.65 9.60 13.30
N ALA A 210 -38.52 10.59 13.04
CA ALA A 210 -38.82 11.03 11.68
C ALA A 210 -37.58 11.55 10.95
N ASP A 211 -36.81 12.44 11.58
CA ASP A 211 -35.58 13.01 11.00
C ASP A 211 -34.55 11.91 10.66
N ILE A 212 -34.29 10.99 11.60
CA ILE A 212 -33.34 9.88 11.37
C ILE A 212 -33.86 8.90 10.32
N ASN A 213 -35.16 8.63 10.28
CA ASN A 213 -35.77 7.75 9.28
C ASN A 213 -35.64 8.32 7.86
N GLU A 214 -35.71 9.63 7.66
CA GLU A 214 -35.45 10.25 6.36
C GLU A 214 -33.98 10.11 5.93
N LEU A 215 -33.02 10.24 6.86
CA LEU A 215 -31.61 9.97 6.55
C LEU A 215 -31.38 8.52 6.10
N VAL A 216 -32.02 7.55 6.79
CA VAL A 216 -31.94 6.13 6.44
C VAL A 216 -32.56 5.85 5.07
N LYS A 217 -33.69 6.47 4.73
CA LYS A 217 -34.31 6.36 3.40
C LYS A 217 -33.40 6.94 2.32
N ALA A 218 -32.82 8.11 2.55
CA ALA A 218 -31.91 8.75 1.61
C ALA A 218 -30.69 7.86 1.29
N ALA A 219 -30.08 7.28 2.33
CA ALA A 219 -28.95 6.35 2.16
C ALA A 219 -29.34 5.04 1.44
N LYS A 220 -30.58 4.56 1.63
CA LYS A 220 -31.09 3.40 0.88
C LYS A 220 -31.30 3.72 -0.60
N ASN A 221 -31.75 4.93 -0.93
CA ASN A 221 -32.03 5.30 -2.31
C ASN A 221 -30.76 5.64 -3.11
N SER A 222 -29.70 6.11 -2.44
CA SER A 222 -28.42 6.37 -3.11
C SER A 222 -27.76 5.10 -3.65
N THR A 223 -27.95 3.95 -3.02
CA THR A 223 -27.40 2.68 -3.53
C THR A 223 -28.15 2.15 -4.75
N VAL A 224 -29.47 2.35 -4.83
CA VAL A 224 -30.29 1.90 -5.98
C VAL A 224 -29.84 2.59 -7.28
N ALA A 225 -29.55 3.89 -7.23
CA ALA A 225 -29.12 4.66 -8.38
C ALA A 225 -27.74 4.25 -8.94
N ASP A 226 -26.87 3.66 -8.10
CA ASP A 226 -25.57 3.14 -8.54
C ASP A 226 -25.67 1.75 -9.19
N HIS A 227 -26.71 0.98 -8.87
CA HIS A 227 -26.98 -0.32 -9.50
C HIS A 227 -27.58 -0.20 -10.90
N GLU A 228 -28.31 0.88 -11.21
CA GLU A 228 -28.89 1.15 -12.54
C GLU A 228 -27.87 1.69 -13.56
N LYS A 229 -26.64 2.01 -13.12
CA LYS A 229 -25.57 2.57 -13.96
C LYS A 229 -24.47 1.56 -14.33
N LYS A 230 -24.61 0.28 -13.96
CA LYS A 230 -23.71 -0.81 -14.34
C LYS A 230 -24.37 -1.71 -15.36
#